data_AF-W5ME63-F1
#
_entry.id   AF-W5ME63-F1
#
_cell.length_a   1.000
_cell.length_b   1.000
_cell.length_c   1.000
_cell.angle_alpha   90.00
_cell.angle_beta   90.00
_cell.angle_gamma   90.00
#
_symmetry.space_group_name_H-M   'P 1'
#
loop_
_entity.id
_entity.type
_entity.pdbx_description
1 polymer ?
#
loop_
_entity_poly.entity_id
_entity_poly.type
_entity_poly.pdbx_seq_one_letter_code
_entity_poly.pdbx_strand_id
1 'polypeptide(L)'
;EIGAGVSAYLYRKGIHKSILDVYLKTLHSYPTEPNLKVPVDRLQKQFHCCGAVIYSDWFNTTLRNAVPDSCCMKETPHCGTSINETTNIYTQGCIDKIGSWIHEHSILIGGIGVGFGVAQVAGVVFCFLLVKHLEAEYEVM
;
A
#
# COMPACT_ATOMS: atom_id res chain seq x y z
N GLU A 1 -11.87 11.56 -8.13
CA GLU A 1 -11.32 11.87 -6.79
C GLU A 1 -12.38 11.89 -5.69
N ILE A 2 -13.44 12.68 -5.84
CA ILE A 2 -14.49 12.84 -4.83
C ILE A 2 -15.09 11.49 -4.40
N GLY A 3 -15.48 10.64 -5.34
CA GLY A 3 -16.04 9.31 -5.03
C GLY A 3 -15.09 8.40 -4.25
N ALA A 4 -13.78 8.46 -4.54
CA ALA A 4 -12.77 7.71 -3.81
C ALA A 4 -12.63 8.24 -2.37
N GLY A 5 -12.62 9.56 -2.19
CA GLY A 5 -12.61 10.20 -0.86
C GLY A 5 -13.84 9.84 -0.01
N VAL A 6 -15.03 9.88 -0.61
CA VAL A 6 -16.29 9.45 0.04
C VAL A 6 -16.21 7.98 0.43
N SER A 7 -15.76 7.11 -0.47
CA SER A 7 -15.64 5.68 -0.21
C SER A 7 -14.65 5.39 0.93
N ALA A 8 -13.47 6.02 0.91
CA ALA A 8 -12.48 5.91 1.97
C ALA A 8 -13.05 6.35 3.33
N TYR A 9 -13.81 7.45 3.37
CA TYR A 9 -14.46 7.94 4.58
C TYR A 9 -15.50 6.94 5.12
N LEU A 10 -16.36 6.40 4.24
CA LEU A 10 -17.40 5.45 4.62
C LEU A 10 -16.81 4.13 5.15
N TYR A 11 -15.77 3.61 4.50
CA TYR A 11 -15.18 2.31 4.85
C TYR A 11 -14.03 2.38 5.87
N ARG A 12 -13.65 3.57 6.35
CA ARG A 12 -12.50 3.77 7.27
C ARG A 12 -12.47 2.84 8.50
N LYS A 13 -13.63 2.47 9.04
CA LYS A 13 -13.72 1.61 10.24
C LYS A 13 -13.58 0.12 9.90
N GLY A 14 -13.99 -0.29 8.70
CA GLY A 14 -13.99 -1.70 8.28
C GLY A 14 -12.73 -2.11 7.53
N ILE A 15 -12.02 -1.15 6.94
CA ILE A 15 -10.91 -1.42 6.01
C ILE A 15 -9.77 -2.22 6.65
N HIS A 16 -9.49 -2.00 7.94
CA HIS A 16 -8.42 -2.70 8.65
C HIS A 16 -8.62 -4.22 8.62
N LYS A 17 -9.84 -4.68 8.95
CA LYS A 17 -10.16 -6.12 8.95
C LYS A 17 -10.12 -6.69 7.53
N SER A 18 -10.67 -5.97 6.56
CA SER A 18 -10.66 -6.42 5.17
C SER A 18 -9.26 -6.56 4.59
N ILE A 19 -8.37 -5.59 4.86
CA ILE A 19 -6.98 -5.66 4.41
C ILE A 19 -6.25 -6.80 5.14
N LEU A 20 -6.46 -6.96 6.44
CA LEU A 20 -5.88 -8.07 7.20
C LEU A 20 -6.27 -9.43 6.60
N ASP A 21 -7.56 -9.66 6.35
CA ASP A 21 -8.07 -10.90 5.78
C ASP A 21 -7.52 -11.16 4.37
N VAL A 22 -7.41 -10.12 3.55
CA VAL A 22 -6.83 -10.21 2.20
C VAL A 22 -5.33 -10.55 2.29
N TYR A 23 -4.59 -9.87 3.16
CA TYR A 23 -3.15 -10.05 3.26
C TYR A 23 -2.79 -11.41 3.86
N LEU A 24 -3.53 -11.90 4.86
CA LEU A 24 -3.36 -13.27 5.38
C LEU A 24 -3.55 -14.31 4.27
N LYS A 25 -4.57 -14.16 3.41
CA LYS A 25 -4.75 -15.02 2.23
C LYS A 25 -3.56 -14.92 1.26
N THR A 26 -3.05 -13.71 1.03
CA THR A 26 -1.85 -13.49 0.22
C THR A 26 -0.64 -14.25 0.80
N LEU A 27 -0.44 -14.23 2.12
CA LEU A 27 0.65 -14.97 2.77
C LEU A 27 0.51 -16.48 2.57
N HIS A 28 -0.70 -17.02 2.63
CA HIS A 28 -0.93 -18.45 2.35
C HIS A 28 -0.62 -18.84 0.91
N SER A 29 -0.93 -17.99 -0.07
CA SER A 29 -0.67 -18.23 -1.49
C SER A 29 0.77 -17.87 -1.91
N TYR A 30 1.48 -17.07 -1.12
CA TYR A 30 2.83 -16.58 -1.43
C TYR A 30 3.84 -17.69 -1.83
N PRO A 31 3.91 -18.86 -1.15
CA PRO A 31 4.90 -19.88 -1.48
C PRO A 31 4.64 -20.53 -2.85
N THR A 32 3.37 -20.63 -3.25
CA THR A 32 2.93 -21.31 -4.47
C THR A 32 2.77 -20.37 -5.66
N GLU A 33 2.48 -19.10 -5.42
CA GLU A 33 2.20 -18.10 -6.46
C GLU A 33 3.41 -17.17 -6.69
N PRO A 34 4.18 -17.36 -7.77
CA PRO A 34 5.39 -16.56 -8.03
C PRO A 34 5.09 -15.07 -8.21
N ASN A 35 3.90 -14.73 -8.72
CA ASN A 35 3.46 -13.34 -8.93
C ASN A 35 3.27 -12.57 -7.61
N LEU A 36 3.10 -13.27 -6.49
CA LEU A 36 2.94 -12.64 -5.17
C LEU A 36 4.28 -12.37 -4.49
N LYS A 37 5.38 -12.99 -4.95
CA LYS A 37 6.69 -12.88 -4.29
C LYS A 37 7.23 -11.46 -4.30
N VAL A 38 7.36 -10.89 -5.50
CA VAL A 38 7.88 -9.53 -5.69
C VAL A 38 7.10 -8.46 -4.91
N PRO A 39 5.75 -8.36 -4.99
CA PRO A 39 5.02 -7.32 -4.26
C PRO A 39 5.07 -7.51 -2.74
N VAL A 40 4.99 -8.75 -2.23
CA VAL A 40 5.07 -9.01 -0.79
C VAL A 40 6.46 -8.70 -0.26
N ASP A 41 7.51 -9.17 -0.94
CA ASP A 41 8.89 -8.91 -0.54
C ASP A 41 9.21 -7.42 -0.55
N ARG A 42 8.78 -6.69 -1.58
CA ARG A 42 8.98 -5.24 -1.67
C ARG A 42 8.28 -4.51 -0.54
N LEU A 43 7.04 -4.90 -0.22
CA LEU A 43 6.27 -4.31 0.87
C LEU A 43 6.97 -4.53 2.22
N GLN A 44 7.43 -5.75 2.50
CA GLN A 44 8.14 -6.08 3.74
C GLN A 44 9.44 -5.30 3.90
N LYS A 45 10.21 -5.18 2.81
CA LYS A 45 11.44 -4.37 2.78
C LYS A 45 11.17 -2.88 2.98
N GLN A 46 10.15 -2.35 2.31
CA GLN A 46 9.83 -0.92 2.35
C GLN A 46 9.32 -0.47 3.71
N PHE A 47 8.51 -1.30 4.38
CA PHE A 47 7.90 -0.96 5.67
C PHE A 47 8.59 -1.59 6.87
N HIS A 48 9.70 -2.31 6.65
CA HIS A 48 10.49 -2.95 7.69
C HIS A 48 9.61 -3.80 8.62
N CYS A 49 8.85 -4.71 8.02
CA CYS A 49 7.82 -5.52 8.65
C CYS A 49 7.90 -6.98 8.19
N CYS A 50 7.29 -7.88 8.94
CA CYS A 50 7.19 -9.28 8.58
C CYS A 50 5.85 -9.88 9.02
N GLY A 51 5.19 -10.58 8.10
CA GLY A 51 3.84 -11.12 8.32
C GLY A 51 2.76 -10.04 8.32
N ALA A 52 1.53 -10.43 8.63
CA ALA A 52 0.38 -9.52 8.57
C ALA A 52 0.26 -8.72 9.88
N VAL A 53 0.14 -9.43 10.99
CA VAL A 53 0.11 -8.92 12.36
C VAL A 53 1.46 -9.16 13.05
N ILE A 54 2.10 -10.29 12.76
CA ILE A 54 3.37 -10.68 13.36
C ILE A 54 4.14 -11.64 12.43
N TYR A 55 5.46 -11.73 12.59
CA TYR A 55 6.29 -12.63 11.78
C TYR A 55 5.85 -14.09 11.84
N SER A 56 5.26 -14.56 12.95
CA SER A 56 4.81 -15.94 13.11
C SER A 56 3.59 -16.29 12.25
N ASP A 57 2.92 -15.32 11.61
CA ASP A 57 1.86 -15.57 10.63
C ASP A 57 2.35 -16.47 9.48
N TRP A 58 3.64 -16.36 9.15
CA TRP A 58 4.30 -17.20 8.16
C TRP A 58 4.32 -18.68 8.54
N PHE A 59 4.26 -19.02 9.84
CA PHE A 59 4.30 -20.42 10.30
C PHE A 59 3.00 -21.16 10.02
N ASN A 60 1.90 -20.42 9.79
CA ASN A 60 0.65 -20.99 9.33
C ASN A 60 0.64 -21.27 7.81
N THR A 61 1.71 -20.89 7.10
CA THR A 61 1.89 -21.17 5.66
C THR A 61 2.70 -22.45 5.43
N THR A 62 2.94 -22.81 4.17
CA THR A 62 3.77 -23.97 3.82
C THR A 62 5.26 -23.78 4.13
N LEU A 63 5.69 -22.55 4.47
CA LEU A 63 7.08 -22.25 4.82
C LEU A 63 7.53 -22.82 6.18
N ARG A 64 6.60 -23.23 7.06
CA ARG A 64 6.84 -23.95 8.35
C ARG A 64 8.11 -23.55 9.11
N ASN A 65 7.98 -22.69 10.13
CA ASN A 65 9.10 -22.15 10.93
C ASN A 65 10.15 -21.33 10.15
N ALA A 66 9.81 -20.89 8.93
CA ALA A 66 10.61 -19.99 8.14
C ALA A 66 9.80 -18.75 7.71
N VAL A 67 10.52 -17.68 7.38
CA VAL A 67 10.01 -16.45 6.77
C VAL A 67 10.74 -16.20 5.45
N PRO A 68 10.21 -15.37 4.55
CA PRO A 68 10.96 -14.92 3.39
C PRO A 68 12.19 -14.10 3.79
N ASP A 69 13.22 -14.10 2.94
CA ASP A 69 14.45 -13.33 3.16
C ASP A 69 14.20 -11.81 3.21
N SER A 70 13.09 -11.34 2.64
CA SER A 70 12.64 -9.94 2.74
C SER A 70 12.27 -9.49 4.16
N CYS A 71 12.04 -10.43 5.09
CA CYS A 71 11.83 -10.14 6.50
C CYS A 71 13.13 -9.87 7.27
N CYS A 72 14.30 -10.13 6.69
CA CYS A 72 15.58 -9.97 7.39
C CYS A 72 16.01 -8.51 7.43
N MET A 73 16.56 -8.07 8.56
CA MET A 73 17.12 -6.72 8.68
C MET A 73 18.35 -6.53 7.79
N LYS A 74 19.13 -7.60 7.62
CA LYS A 74 20.24 -7.67 6.67
C LYS A 74 19.92 -8.77 5.66
N GLU A 75 19.73 -8.38 4.41
CA GLU A 75 19.45 -9.32 3.34
C GLU A 75 20.69 -10.16 3.03
N THR A 76 20.64 -11.43 3.44
CA THR A 76 21.57 -12.46 2.98
C THR A 76 20.73 -13.62 2.43
N PRO A 77 21.21 -14.32 1.39
CA PRO A 77 20.49 -15.48 0.87
C PRO A 77 20.18 -16.46 2.01
N HIS A 78 18.92 -16.87 2.12
CA HIS A 78 18.45 -17.87 3.08
C HIS A 78 18.58 -17.46 4.56
N CYS A 79 18.51 -16.15 4.85
CA CYS A 79 18.45 -15.67 6.23
C CYS A 79 17.15 -16.05 6.95
N GLY A 80 16.05 -16.20 6.20
CA GLY A 80 14.72 -16.47 6.76
C GLY A 80 14.42 -17.94 7.01
N THR A 81 15.28 -18.87 6.57
CA THR A 81 15.03 -20.33 6.62
C THR A 81 15.35 -21.00 7.96
N SER A 82 16.07 -20.33 8.87
CA SER A 82 16.40 -20.85 10.21
C SER A 82 16.18 -19.76 11.25
N ILE A 83 14.95 -19.61 11.70
CA ILE A 83 14.59 -18.63 12.72
C ILE A 83 14.96 -19.20 14.08
N ASN A 84 16.11 -18.78 14.60
CA ASN A 84 16.55 -19.02 15.97
C ASN A 84 16.37 -17.73 16.79
N GLU A 85 16.53 -17.79 18.11
CA GLU A 85 16.37 -16.60 18.99
C GLU A 85 17.32 -15.43 18.66
N THR A 86 18.37 -15.66 17.87
CA THR A 86 19.37 -14.66 17.43
C THR A 86 19.15 -14.13 16.00
N THR A 87 18.06 -14.49 15.32
CA THR A 87 17.86 -14.07 13.92
C THR A 87 17.40 -12.61 13.84
N ASN A 88 18.19 -11.76 13.16
CA ASN A 88 17.87 -10.35 12.89
C ASN A 88 16.75 -10.22 11.83
N ILE A 89 15.50 -10.49 12.22
CA ILE A 89 14.30 -10.29 11.40
C ILE A 89 13.41 -9.18 11.95
N TYR A 90 12.63 -8.56 11.08
CA TYR A 90 11.52 -7.72 11.52
C TYR A 90 10.45 -8.60 12.17
N THR A 91 10.02 -8.24 13.38
CA THR A 91 9.00 -9.01 14.14
C THR A 91 7.60 -8.41 14.03
N GLN A 92 7.50 -7.13 13.67
CA GLN A 92 6.25 -6.38 13.59
C GLN A 92 5.50 -6.68 12.29
N GLY A 93 4.17 -6.80 12.38
CA GLY A 93 3.30 -7.00 11.23
C GLY A 93 3.20 -5.80 10.30
N CYS A 94 2.98 -6.08 9.02
CA CYS A 94 2.90 -5.05 8.00
C CYS A 94 1.63 -4.21 8.07
N ILE A 95 0.51 -4.75 8.55
CA ILE A 95 -0.75 -4.01 8.62
C ILE A 95 -0.61 -2.78 9.54
N ASP A 96 -0.05 -2.98 10.73
CA ASP A 96 0.15 -1.90 11.70
C ASP A 96 1.24 -0.93 11.26
N LYS A 97 2.34 -1.41 10.65
CA LYS A 97 3.41 -0.56 10.13
C LYS A 97 2.92 0.35 9.01
N ILE A 98 2.15 -0.19 8.07
CA ILE A 98 1.55 0.60 6.98
C ILE A 98 0.52 1.58 7.54
N GLY A 99 -0.34 1.13 8.46
CA GLY A 99 -1.32 2.00 9.12
C GLY A 99 -0.66 3.18 9.84
N SER A 100 0.44 2.91 10.57
CA SER A 100 1.23 3.94 11.26
C SER A 100 1.87 4.92 10.28
N TRP A 101 2.45 4.41 9.20
CA TRP A 101 3.04 5.24 8.15
C TRP A 101 2.00 6.16 7.50
N ILE A 102 0.81 5.63 7.19
CA ILE A 102 -0.31 6.41 6.64
C ILE A 102 -0.76 7.48 7.63
N HIS A 103 -0.86 7.14 8.92
CA HIS A 103 -1.26 8.09 9.95
C HIS A 103 -0.25 9.25 10.08
N GLU A 104 1.04 8.92 10.14
CA GLU A 104 2.13 9.89 10.22
C GLU A 104 2.20 10.80 8.99
N HIS A 105 1.94 10.25 7.80
CA HIS A 105 2.01 10.99 6.53
C HIS A 105 0.63 11.48 6.03
N SER A 106 -0.41 11.41 6.87
CA SER A 106 -1.79 11.68 6.47
C SER A 106 -2.01 13.10 5.95
N ILE A 107 -1.34 14.09 6.57
CA ILE A 107 -1.39 15.49 6.15
C ILE A 107 -0.78 15.66 4.75
N LEU A 108 0.37 15.03 4.49
CA LEU A 108 1.04 15.10 3.19
C LEU A 108 0.18 14.46 2.10
N ILE A 109 -0.32 13.24 2.34
CA ILE A 109 -1.16 12.49 1.40
C ILE A 109 -2.46 13.27 1.12
N GLY A 110 -3.09 13.79 2.17
CA GLY A 110 -4.29 14.62 2.05
C GLY A 110 -4.04 15.90 1.27
N GLY A 111 -2.92 16.59 1.55
CA GLY A 111 -2.53 17.81 0.84
C GLY A 111 -2.30 17.58 -0.65
N ILE A 112 -1.61 16.50 -1.02
CA ILE A 112 -1.42 16.10 -2.43
C ILE A 112 -2.78 15.84 -3.09
N GLY A 113 -3.68 15.12 -2.42
CA GLY A 113 -5.03 14.84 -2.94
C GLY A 113 -5.86 16.10 -3.16
N VAL A 114 -5.83 17.06 -2.23
CA VAL A 114 -6.50 18.35 -2.39
C VAL A 114 -5.89 19.16 -3.54
N GLY A 115 -4.56 19.15 -3.67
CA GLY A 115 -3.85 19.83 -4.76
C GLY A 115 -4.28 19.31 -6.13
N PHE A 116 -4.37 17.99 -6.31
CA PHE A 116 -4.89 17.40 -7.54
C PHE A 116 -6.34 17.80 -7.82
N GLY A 117 -7.19 17.84 -6.79
CA GLY A 117 -8.58 18.29 -6.92
C GLY A 117 -8.70 19.74 -7.40
N VAL A 118 -7.89 20.65 -6.84
CA VAL A 118 -7.85 22.05 -7.28
C VAL A 118 -7.36 22.18 -8.73
N ALA A 119 -6.30 21.45 -9.08
CA ALA A 119 -5.77 21.46 -10.44
C ALA A 119 -6.80 20.95 -11.47
N GLN A 120 -7.57 19.91 -11.13
CA GLN A 120 -8.64 19.40 -11.98
C GLN A 120 -9.74 20.44 -12.21
N VAL A 121 -10.21 21.11 -11.16
CA VAL A 121 -11.23 22.15 -11.29
C VAL A 121 -10.73 23.31 -12.13
N ALA A 122 -9.50 23.77 -11.90
CA ALA A 122 -8.89 24.83 -12.70
C ALA A 122 -8.79 24.42 -14.18
N GLY A 123 -8.35 23.20 -14.47
CA GLY A 123 -8.28 22.66 -15.84
C GLY A 123 -9.63 22.67 -16.55
N VAL A 124 -10.70 22.25 -15.88
CA VAL A 124 -12.06 22.30 -16.43
C VAL A 124 -12.47 23.74 -16.76
N VAL A 125 -12.25 24.68 -15.84
CA VAL A 125 -12.56 26.10 -16.06
C VAL A 125 -11.78 26.64 -17.26
N PHE A 126 -10.47 26.37 -17.35
CA PHE A 126 -9.66 26.80 -18.49
C PHE A 126 -10.14 26.21 -19.82
N CYS A 127 -10.50 24.93 -19.85
CA CYS A 127 -11.07 24.31 -21.05
C CYS A 127 -12.37 25.01 -21.48
N PHE A 128 -13.27 25.31 -20.54
CA PHE A 128 -14.51 26.03 -20.84
C PHE A 128 -14.23 27.43 -21.38
N LEU A 129 -13.32 28.19 -20.74
CA LEU A 129 -12.95 29.53 -21.21
C LEU A 129 -12.34 29.49 -22.61
N LEU A 130 -11.47 28.52 -22.88
CA LEU A 130 -10.84 28.34 -24.20
C LEU A 130 -11.89 28.03 -25.28
N VAL A 131 -12.81 27.09 -25.04
CA VAL A 131 -13.87 26.75 -26.01
C VAL A 131 -14.71 27.97 -26.35
N LYS A 132 -15.12 28.74 -25.33
CA LYS A 132 -15.91 29.97 -25.56
C LYS A 132 -15.13 31.01 -26.36
N HIS A 133 -13.82 31.11 -26.16
CA HIS A 133 -12.99 32.01 -26.96
C HIS A 133 -12.89 31.59 -28.41
N LEU A 134 -12.71 30.29 -28.68
CA LEU A 134 -12.65 29.75 -30.03
C LEU A 134 -13.97 29.90 -30.79
N GLU A 135 -15.11 29.67 -30.13
CA GLU A 135 -16.44 29.87 -30.72
C GLU A 135 -16.65 31.34 -31.12
N ALA A 136 -16.25 32.28 -30.26
CA ALA A 136 -16.35 33.71 -30.55
C ALA A 136 -15.45 34.14 -31.72
N GLU A 137 -14.27 33.55 -31.88
CA GLU A 137 -13.40 33.80 -33.04
C GLU A 137 -13.93 33.19 -34.33
N TYR A 138 -14.64 32.06 -34.27
CA TYR A 138 -15.28 31.44 -35.44
C TYR A 138 -16.52 32.21 -35.91
N GLU A 139 -17.31 32.81 -35.01
CA GLU A 139 -18.50 33.60 -35.39
C GLU A 139 -18.17 34.93 -36.09
N VAL A 140 -16.95 35.45 -35.93
CA VAL A 140 -16.50 36.71 -36.55
C VAL A 140 -15.83 36.52 -37.92
N MET A 141 -15.74 35.28 -38.42
CA MET A 141 -15.18 34.92 -39.74
C MET A 141 -16.28 34.52 -40.72
#